data_AF-A0A0D9W5K5-F1
#
_entry.id   AF-A0A0D9W5K5-F1
#
_cell.length_a   1.000
_cell.length_b   1.000
_cell.length_c   1.000
_cell.angle_alpha   90.00
_cell.angle_beta   90.00
_cell.angle_gamma   90.00
#
_symmetry.space_group_name_H-M   'P 1'
#
loop_
_entity.id
_entity.type
_entity.pdbx_description
1 polymer ?
#
loop_
_entity_poly.entity_id
_entity_poly.type
_entity_poly.pdbx_seq_one_letter_code
_entity_poly.pdbx_strand_id
1 'polypeptide(L)'
;MADTPSTAAVEAGSVEPVSTPLLRRRGSYTRCMSHARDELGSFRSCLRWMCVEHSDGSSAVASWLVFALLAVAVPAASRVALPHRAYDAQVQASLTLSAALAYLTLSRLVRRRGLRRLLYLDRLRHDSQDVRAGYTVELAGSFRLLACFVLPCFLADAAYKVYWYCANRPFPTWWASAAACALEMASWMYRTAMLFMACVLFRIICFLQILRMTGFARDFGQCADVAAVLRQHRRIREQLRRISHRYRKFIVSCLLLVTASQFSALLAVTRPHAQVNLATAGELALCSMSLVTGLLICLHSAAKITHKTQAITSVAAQWHADATINSQDRDNENPRTPSKASRHHFHASPVSVVPPTASSSGDESDDESSRSDDGLDGSKFVSFHATHISYQKRQALVTYLENNRAGITVFGFVVDRTWLHALFMIEFSLVMWLLGKTIGIS
;
A
#
# COMPACT_ATOMS: atom_id res chain seq x y z
N MET A 1 -24.88 44.18 -45.65
CA MET A 1 -25.89 45.25 -45.58
C MET A 1 -27.00 44.67 -44.71
N ALA A 2 -26.75 44.57 -43.41
CA ALA A 2 -26.94 45.60 -42.39
C ALA A 2 -28.35 45.48 -41.78
N ASP A 3 -28.34 45.44 -40.44
CA ASP A 3 -29.42 45.79 -39.51
C ASP A 3 -30.38 44.69 -39.01
N THR A 4 -30.04 44.17 -37.83
CA THR A 4 -31.00 43.98 -36.72
C THR A 4 -31.26 45.35 -36.05
N PRO A 5 -32.46 45.60 -35.50
CA PRO A 5 -32.63 45.58 -34.02
C PRO A 5 -34.04 45.12 -33.55
N SER A 6 -34.18 44.45 -32.38
CA SER A 6 -34.71 45.00 -31.09
C SER A 6 -36.24 45.26 -31.11
N THR A 7 -37.12 45.05 -30.13
CA THR A 7 -37.17 44.70 -28.68
C THR A 7 -38.67 44.67 -28.29
N ALA A 8 -38.98 44.29 -27.04
CA ALA A 8 -40.27 44.40 -26.31
C ALA A 8 -41.17 43.15 -26.39
N ALA A 9 -41.40 42.34 -25.36
CA ALA A 9 -41.70 42.54 -23.92
C ALA A 9 -43.17 42.89 -23.62
N VAL A 10 -43.73 42.05 -22.75
CA VAL A 10 -44.89 42.23 -21.85
C VAL A 10 -46.28 41.94 -22.43
N GLU A 11 -46.85 40.80 -22.03
CA GLU A 11 -48.11 40.83 -21.26
C GLU A 11 -48.23 39.62 -20.34
N ALA A 12 -48.57 39.91 -19.08
CA ALA A 12 -48.69 39.01 -17.97
C ALA A 12 -50.14 38.51 -17.84
N GLY A 13 -50.29 37.21 -17.62
CA GLY A 13 -51.55 36.59 -17.21
C GLY A 13 -51.26 35.50 -16.18
N SER A 14 -51.34 35.87 -14.92
CA SER A 14 -51.10 35.05 -13.73
C SER A 14 -52.24 34.05 -13.46
N VAL A 15 -51.92 32.76 -13.30
CA VAL A 15 -52.64 31.82 -12.43
C VAL A 15 -51.62 30.84 -11.81
N GLU A 16 -51.38 30.97 -10.51
CA GLU A 16 -50.71 29.99 -9.63
C GLU A 16 -51.78 29.18 -8.83
N PRO A 17 -51.44 28.17 -8.02
CA PRO A 17 -50.52 27.05 -8.25
C PRO A 17 -51.17 25.70 -7.85
N VAL A 18 -50.74 24.57 -8.44
CA VAL A 18 -50.97 23.26 -7.82
C VAL A 18 -49.62 22.61 -7.54
N SER A 19 -49.26 22.64 -6.27
CA SER A 19 -48.04 22.05 -5.70
C SER A 19 -48.24 20.56 -5.48
N THR A 20 -47.35 19.72 -6.03
CA THR A 20 -46.77 18.46 -5.48
C THR A 20 -46.16 17.61 -6.62
N PRO A 21 -45.19 16.73 -6.36
CA PRO A 21 -43.82 17.04 -5.98
C PRO A 21 -42.83 16.58 -7.07
N LEU A 22 -41.65 17.19 -7.04
CA LEU A 22 -40.51 16.95 -7.92
C LEU A 22 -40.22 15.45 -8.11
N LEU A 23 -40.51 14.94 -9.31
CA LEU A 23 -39.80 13.79 -9.86
C LEU A 23 -38.32 14.16 -9.88
N ARG A 24 -37.59 13.67 -8.87
CA ARG A 24 -36.13 13.73 -8.78
C ARG A 24 -35.58 13.08 -10.04
N ARG A 25 -35.30 13.93 -11.02
CA ARG A 25 -34.60 13.68 -12.26
C ARG A 25 -33.49 12.69 -11.96
N ARG A 26 -33.67 11.45 -12.44
CA ARG A 26 -32.64 10.42 -12.44
C ARG A 26 -31.55 10.95 -13.36
N GLY A 27 -30.65 11.75 -12.79
CA GLY A 27 -29.44 12.17 -13.44
C GLY A 27 -28.78 10.89 -13.92
N SER A 28 -28.75 10.72 -15.24
CA SER A 28 -27.85 9.80 -15.89
C SER A 28 -26.46 10.19 -15.39
N TYR A 29 -25.98 9.48 -14.38
CA TYR A 29 -24.57 9.47 -14.07
C TYR A 29 -23.95 8.78 -15.28
N THR A 30 -23.55 9.57 -16.27
CA THR A 30 -22.48 9.24 -17.19
C THR A 30 -21.29 8.86 -16.32
N ARG A 31 -21.23 7.56 -16.02
CA ARG A 31 -20.17 6.92 -15.27
C ARG A 31 -18.94 7.12 -16.14
N CYS A 32 -18.15 8.15 -15.85
CA CYS A 32 -16.77 8.22 -16.31
C CYS A 32 -16.10 6.95 -15.78
N MET A 33 -16.13 5.88 -16.58
CA MET A 33 -15.16 4.83 -16.44
C MET A 33 -13.84 5.50 -16.81
N SER A 34 -13.18 6.13 -15.83
CA SER A 34 -11.80 6.53 -16.00
C SER A 34 -11.08 5.27 -16.48
N HIS A 35 -10.60 5.31 -17.72
CA HIS A 35 -9.93 4.16 -18.28
C HIS A 35 -8.70 3.98 -17.40
N ALA A 36 -8.56 2.84 -16.71
CA ALA A 36 -7.40 2.60 -15.83
C ALA A 36 -6.05 2.66 -16.58
N ARG A 37 -6.09 2.75 -17.92
CA ARG A 37 -4.95 3.07 -18.79
C ARG A 37 -4.47 4.53 -18.62
N ASP A 38 -5.37 5.48 -18.41
CA ASP A 38 -5.04 6.90 -18.29
C ASP A 38 -4.45 7.21 -16.92
N GLU A 39 -4.99 6.60 -15.85
CA GLU A 39 -4.50 6.81 -14.48
C GLU A 39 -3.08 6.25 -14.26
N LEU A 40 -2.75 5.11 -14.88
CA LEU A 40 -1.38 4.59 -14.89
C LEU A 40 -0.49 5.22 -15.95
N GLY A 41 -1.04 6.11 -16.79
CA GLY A 41 -0.28 6.86 -17.79
C GLY A 41 0.87 7.59 -17.13
N SER A 42 0.58 8.35 -16.06
CA SER A 42 1.62 9.07 -15.30
C SER A 42 2.71 8.13 -14.72
N PHE A 43 2.34 6.97 -14.18
CA PHE A 43 3.33 6.02 -13.63
C PHE A 43 4.21 5.39 -14.70
N ARG A 44 3.61 5.04 -15.83
CA ARG A 44 4.34 4.52 -16.98
C ARG A 44 5.23 5.58 -17.60
N SER A 45 4.74 6.80 -17.75
CA SER A 45 5.53 7.94 -18.22
C SER A 45 6.69 8.24 -17.28
N CYS A 46 6.50 8.17 -15.96
CA CYS A 46 7.56 8.31 -14.98
C CYS A 46 8.60 7.16 -15.09
N LEU A 47 8.17 5.91 -15.16
CA LEU A 47 9.08 4.78 -15.38
C LEU A 47 9.79 4.82 -16.74
N ARG A 48 9.12 5.34 -17.79
CA ARG A 48 9.70 5.59 -19.12
C ARG A 48 10.77 6.65 -19.07
N TRP A 49 10.47 7.77 -18.43
CA TRP A 49 11.44 8.85 -18.22
C TRP A 49 12.67 8.35 -17.46
N MET A 50 12.45 7.44 -16.52
CA MET A 50 13.48 6.77 -15.76
C MET A 50 14.08 5.55 -16.47
N CYS A 51 13.73 5.30 -17.73
CA CYS A 51 14.27 4.22 -18.56
C CYS A 51 14.15 2.82 -17.92
N VAL A 52 13.04 2.49 -17.25
CA VAL A 52 12.81 1.16 -16.65
C VAL A 52 11.90 0.26 -17.51
N GLU A 53 11.41 0.77 -18.65
CA GLU A 53 10.44 0.03 -19.46
C GLU A 53 11.11 -1.05 -20.34
N HIS A 54 10.91 -2.29 -19.95
CA HIS A 54 11.40 -3.49 -20.66
C HIS A 54 10.28 -4.10 -21.53
N SER A 55 9.60 -3.30 -22.37
CA SER A 55 8.54 -3.83 -23.24
C SER A 55 9.10 -4.83 -24.27
N ASP A 56 10.29 -4.55 -24.78
CA ASP A 56 10.95 -5.30 -25.85
C ASP A 56 12.40 -5.63 -25.49
N GLY A 57 12.98 -6.68 -26.08
CA GLY A 57 14.36 -7.09 -25.80
C GLY A 57 15.39 -5.99 -26.09
N SER A 58 15.17 -5.19 -27.14
CA SER A 58 16.00 -4.03 -27.49
C SER A 58 15.82 -2.87 -26.51
N SER A 59 14.60 -2.64 -26.01
CA SER A 59 14.32 -1.60 -25.01
C SER A 59 14.97 -1.94 -23.66
N ALA A 60 15.10 -3.23 -23.34
CA ALA A 60 15.85 -3.69 -22.18
C ALA A 60 17.33 -3.33 -22.30
N VAL A 61 18.00 -3.63 -23.42
CA VAL A 61 19.41 -3.26 -23.60
C VAL A 61 19.60 -1.74 -23.48
N ALA A 62 18.73 -0.95 -24.12
CA ALA A 62 18.75 0.51 -24.01
C ALA A 62 18.59 0.99 -22.54
N SER A 63 17.65 0.41 -21.77
CA SER A 63 17.49 0.76 -20.34
C SER A 63 18.74 0.47 -19.50
N TRP A 64 19.41 -0.64 -19.75
CA TRP A 64 20.65 -1.00 -19.08
C TRP A 64 21.80 -0.08 -19.46
N LEU A 65 21.89 0.33 -20.73
CA LEU A 65 22.88 1.30 -21.18
C LEU A 65 22.66 2.68 -20.54
N VAL A 66 21.42 3.18 -20.50
CA VAL A 66 21.11 4.45 -19.82
C VAL A 66 21.42 4.37 -18.33
N PHE A 67 21.08 3.26 -17.68
CA PHE A 67 21.46 3.04 -16.29
C PHE A 67 22.97 3.01 -16.10
N ALA A 68 23.72 2.26 -16.91
CA ALA A 68 25.18 2.21 -16.82
C ALA A 68 25.81 3.59 -17.06
N LEU A 69 25.29 4.35 -18.03
CA LEU A 69 25.75 5.70 -18.33
C LEU A 69 25.49 6.67 -17.16
N LEU A 70 24.22 6.82 -16.76
CA LEU A 70 23.81 7.83 -15.77
C LEU A 70 24.14 7.44 -14.34
N ALA A 71 24.07 6.15 -13.99
CA ALA A 71 24.34 5.70 -12.63
C ALA A 71 25.80 5.34 -12.38
N VAL A 72 26.61 4.99 -13.38
CA VAL A 72 27.99 4.51 -13.15
C VAL A 72 29.04 5.32 -13.91
N ALA A 73 28.89 5.46 -15.23
CA ALA A 73 29.91 6.09 -16.07
C ALA A 73 30.06 7.59 -15.79
N VAL A 74 28.96 8.34 -15.70
CA VAL A 74 29.00 9.79 -15.41
C VAL A 74 29.64 10.09 -14.05
N PRO A 75 29.25 9.43 -12.93
CA PRO A 75 29.95 9.60 -11.66
C PRO A 75 31.44 9.23 -11.73
N ALA A 76 31.78 8.10 -12.36
CA ALA A 76 33.18 7.69 -12.50
C ALA A 76 34.01 8.71 -13.31
N ALA A 77 33.46 9.22 -14.42
CA ALA A 77 34.11 10.24 -15.22
C ALA A 77 34.27 11.55 -14.44
N SER A 78 33.26 11.97 -13.67
CA SER A 78 33.32 13.18 -12.85
C SER A 78 34.46 13.12 -11.83
N ARG A 79 34.75 11.94 -11.26
CA ARG A 79 35.87 11.76 -10.32
C ARG A 79 37.24 11.89 -10.93
N VAL A 80 37.38 11.48 -12.19
CA VAL A 80 38.66 11.53 -12.89
C VAL A 80 38.89 12.92 -13.48
N ALA A 81 37.83 13.58 -13.94
CA ALA A 81 37.92 14.85 -14.65
C ALA A 81 37.92 16.08 -13.72
N LEU A 82 37.34 16.00 -12.52
CA LEU A 82 37.23 17.12 -11.58
C LEU A 82 38.28 17.02 -10.47
N PRO A 83 38.75 18.16 -9.93
CA PRO A 83 39.63 18.18 -8.76
C PRO A 83 38.99 17.45 -7.59
N HIS A 84 39.81 16.77 -6.80
CA HIS A 84 39.37 15.90 -5.72
C HIS A 84 38.57 16.68 -4.66
N ARG A 85 37.27 16.39 -4.55
CA ARG A 85 36.41 16.91 -3.49
C ARG A 85 36.41 15.93 -2.32
N ALA A 86 36.55 16.44 -1.09
CA ALA A 86 36.41 15.63 0.11
C ALA A 86 35.04 14.92 0.14
N TYR A 87 35.01 13.65 0.54
CA TYR A 87 33.81 12.80 0.67
C TYR A 87 33.07 12.40 -0.61
N ASP A 88 33.42 12.95 -1.77
CA ASP A 88 32.77 12.61 -3.05
C ASP A 88 32.85 11.11 -3.36
N ALA A 89 33.99 10.47 -3.07
CA ALA A 89 34.18 9.00 -3.18
C ALA A 89 33.06 8.19 -2.49
N GLN A 90 32.65 8.62 -1.31
CA GLN A 90 31.63 7.95 -0.52
C GLN A 90 30.21 8.31 -1.00
N VAL A 91 29.97 9.58 -1.33
CA VAL A 91 28.67 10.07 -1.80
C VAL A 91 28.26 9.34 -3.07
N GLN A 92 29.12 9.30 -4.09
CA GLN A 92 28.70 8.60 -5.32
C GLN A 92 28.61 7.09 -5.10
N ALA A 93 29.46 6.46 -4.27
CA ALA A 93 29.35 5.01 -4.01
C ALA A 93 28.00 4.65 -3.35
N SER A 94 27.56 5.43 -2.36
CA SER A 94 26.28 5.21 -1.69
C SER A 94 25.06 5.47 -2.60
N LEU A 95 25.09 6.54 -3.40
CA LEU A 95 24.05 6.84 -4.40
C LEU A 95 24.01 5.81 -5.54
N THR A 96 25.15 5.36 -6.04
CA THR A 96 25.21 4.37 -7.13
C THR A 96 24.72 3.00 -6.64
N LEU A 97 25.14 2.55 -5.45
CA LEU A 97 24.72 1.27 -4.89
C LEU A 97 23.22 1.26 -4.57
N SER A 98 22.68 2.36 -4.03
CA SER A 98 21.25 2.48 -3.73
C SER A 98 20.41 2.55 -5.01
N ALA A 99 20.85 3.31 -6.02
CA ALA A 99 20.21 3.35 -7.33
C ALA A 99 20.27 1.98 -8.04
N ALA A 100 21.37 1.24 -7.95
CA ALA A 100 21.48 -0.11 -8.48
C ALA A 100 20.51 -1.08 -7.78
N LEU A 101 20.43 -1.02 -6.45
CA LEU A 101 19.46 -1.80 -5.69
C LEU A 101 18.01 -1.48 -6.11
N ALA A 102 17.68 -0.20 -6.24
CA ALA A 102 16.37 0.27 -6.69
C ALA A 102 16.05 -0.16 -8.13
N TYR A 103 16.98 0.02 -9.06
CA TYR A 103 16.81 -0.36 -10.46
C TYR A 103 16.66 -1.89 -10.64
N LEU A 104 17.50 -2.68 -9.96
CA LEU A 104 17.40 -4.14 -9.98
C LEU A 104 16.07 -4.63 -9.41
N THR A 105 15.57 -4.01 -8.36
CA THR A 105 14.29 -4.38 -7.76
C THR A 105 13.12 -3.97 -8.66
N LEU A 106 13.09 -2.74 -9.14
CA LEU A 106 12.09 -2.24 -10.09
C LEU A 106 12.06 -3.10 -11.36
N SER A 107 13.21 -3.33 -12.01
CA SER A 107 13.29 -4.12 -13.25
C SER A 107 12.84 -5.57 -13.04
N ARG A 108 13.18 -6.22 -11.91
CA ARG A 108 12.71 -7.58 -11.59
C ARG A 108 11.21 -7.62 -11.35
N LEU A 109 10.65 -6.59 -10.72
CA LEU A 109 9.22 -6.52 -10.41
C LEU A 109 8.37 -6.23 -11.64
N VAL A 110 8.81 -5.28 -12.47
CA VAL A 110 8.14 -4.91 -13.72
C VAL A 110 8.21 -6.07 -14.72
N ARG A 111 9.38 -6.68 -14.96
CA ARG A 111 9.52 -7.80 -15.91
C ARG A 111 8.68 -9.02 -15.52
N ARG A 112 8.67 -9.41 -14.24
CA ARG A 112 7.99 -10.66 -13.84
C ARG A 112 6.47 -10.60 -13.83
N ARG A 113 5.84 -9.42 -13.70
CA ARG A 113 4.38 -9.32 -13.54
C ARG A 113 3.71 -8.29 -14.43
N GLY A 114 4.44 -7.31 -14.92
CA GLY A 114 3.87 -6.09 -15.45
C GLY A 114 3.30 -5.19 -14.34
N LEU A 115 3.37 -3.89 -14.56
CA LEU A 115 2.98 -2.86 -13.58
C LEU A 115 1.52 -3.01 -13.12
N ARG A 116 0.61 -3.33 -14.04
CA ARG A 116 -0.83 -3.48 -13.77
C ARG A 116 -1.14 -4.62 -12.80
N ARG A 117 -0.51 -5.78 -13.03
CA ARG A 117 -0.65 -6.97 -12.19
C ARG A 117 0.10 -6.81 -10.87
N LEU A 118 1.20 -6.05 -10.86
CA LEU A 118 1.94 -5.71 -9.64
C LEU A 118 1.09 -4.89 -8.67
N LEU A 119 0.40 -3.86 -9.19
CA LEU A 119 -0.53 -3.00 -8.45
C LEU A 119 -1.94 -3.62 -8.31
N TYR A 120 -2.16 -4.84 -8.79
CA TYR A 120 -3.43 -5.58 -8.72
C TYR A 120 -4.66 -4.85 -9.31
N LEU A 121 -4.46 -3.94 -10.27
CA LEU A 121 -5.56 -3.21 -10.93
C LEU A 121 -6.53 -4.11 -11.68
N ASP A 122 -6.07 -5.28 -12.15
CA ASP A 122 -6.92 -6.26 -12.83
C ASP A 122 -8.08 -6.74 -11.94
N ARG A 123 -7.82 -6.86 -10.63
CA ARG A 123 -8.82 -7.26 -9.64
C ARG A 123 -9.67 -6.08 -9.18
N LEU A 124 -9.09 -4.87 -9.15
CA LEU A 124 -9.76 -3.64 -8.72
C LEU A 124 -10.99 -3.27 -9.58
N ARG A 125 -11.05 -3.72 -10.84
CA ARG A 125 -12.23 -3.50 -11.71
C ARG A 125 -13.51 -4.09 -11.09
N HIS A 126 -13.38 -5.12 -10.26
CA HIS A 126 -14.48 -5.84 -9.62
C HIS A 126 -14.73 -5.38 -8.18
N ASP A 127 -13.86 -4.52 -7.62
CA ASP A 127 -14.02 -3.96 -6.27
C ASP A 127 -14.93 -2.70 -6.31
N SER A 128 -15.44 -2.29 -5.14
CA SER A 128 -16.40 -1.19 -4.97
C SER A 128 -15.89 0.17 -5.47
N GLN A 129 -16.82 1.07 -5.84
CA GLN A 129 -16.47 2.39 -6.39
C GLN A 129 -15.68 3.25 -5.41
N ASP A 130 -15.95 3.14 -4.11
CA ASP A 130 -15.24 3.89 -3.07
C ASP A 130 -13.77 3.49 -2.98
N VAL A 131 -13.48 2.19 -3.08
CA VAL A 131 -12.10 1.65 -3.08
C VAL A 131 -11.34 2.13 -4.33
N ARG A 132 -12.04 2.26 -5.46
CA ARG A 132 -11.46 2.80 -6.69
C ARG A 132 -11.19 4.30 -6.58
N ALA A 133 -12.10 5.10 -6.04
CA ALA A 133 -11.85 6.52 -5.83
C ALA A 133 -10.64 6.74 -4.91
N GLY A 134 -10.57 6.00 -3.79
CA GLY A 134 -9.42 6.03 -2.88
C GLY A 134 -8.09 5.64 -3.56
N TYR A 135 -8.12 4.70 -4.50
CA TYR A 135 -6.96 4.32 -5.31
C TYR A 135 -6.41 5.49 -6.11
N THR A 136 -7.28 6.19 -6.85
CA THR A 136 -6.89 7.30 -7.73
C THR A 136 -6.25 8.45 -6.95
N VAL A 137 -6.84 8.78 -5.79
CA VAL A 137 -6.39 9.85 -4.91
C VAL A 137 -5.01 9.52 -4.34
N GLU A 138 -4.79 8.31 -3.85
CA GLU A 138 -3.45 7.95 -3.32
C GLU A 138 -2.42 7.86 -4.43
N LEU A 139 -2.78 7.36 -5.62
CA LEU A 139 -1.84 7.30 -6.74
C LEU A 139 -1.34 8.71 -7.09
N ALA A 140 -2.25 9.68 -7.25
CA ALA A 140 -1.89 11.09 -7.48
C ALA A 140 -1.11 11.69 -6.30
N GLY A 141 -1.53 11.41 -5.06
CA GLY A 141 -0.84 11.84 -3.85
C GLY A 141 0.59 11.30 -3.75
N SER A 142 0.83 10.08 -4.19
CA SER A 142 2.15 9.45 -4.18
C SER A 142 3.13 10.08 -5.16
N PHE A 143 2.66 10.55 -6.32
CA PHE A 143 3.48 11.35 -7.23
C PHE A 143 3.80 12.72 -6.67
N ARG A 144 2.82 13.37 -6.04
CA ARG A 144 3.05 14.63 -5.35
C ARG A 144 4.07 14.47 -4.23
N LEU A 145 4.02 13.35 -3.52
CA LEU A 145 5.00 12.99 -2.50
C LEU A 145 6.40 12.80 -3.10
N LEU A 146 6.51 12.06 -4.21
CA LEU A 146 7.77 11.89 -4.94
C LEU A 146 8.35 13.25 -5.36
N ALA A 147 7.54 14.10 -5.98
CA ALA A 147 7.95 15.44 -6.38
C ALA A 147 8.36 16.30 -5.17
N CYS A 148 7.60 16.23 -4.07
CA CYS A 148 7.86 16.96 -2.84
C CYS A 148 9.20 16.57 -2.20
N PHE A 149 9.69 15.33 -2.36
CA PHE A 149 11.00 14.93 -1.87
C PHE A 149 12.13 15.14 -2.88
N VAL A 150 11.91 14.80 -4.14
CA VAL A 150 12.96 14.88 -5.18
C VAL A 150 13.28 16.33 -5.53
N LEU A 151 12.26 17.20 -5.65
CA LEU A 151 12.43 18.59 -6.07
C LEU A 151 13.29 19.43 -5.10
N PRO A 152 13.05 19.47 -3.78
CA PRO A 152 13.88 20.27 -2.88
C PRO A 152 15.30 19.71 -2.78
N CYS A 153 15.47 18.39 -2.77
CA CYS A 153 16.81 17.80 -2.75
C CYS A 153 17.57 18.14 -4.05
N PHE A 154 16.91 18.11 -5.20
CA PHE A 154 17.49 18.53 -6.48
C PHE A 154 17.84 20.02 -6.50
N LEU A 155 16.96 20.90 -6.01
CA LEU A 155 17.23 22.34 -5.97
C LEU A 155 18.42 22.68 -5.07
N ALA A 156 18.52 22.03 -3.91
CA ALA A 156 19.64 22.22 -2.98
C ALA A 156 20.97 21.75 -3.60
N ASP A 157 20.98 20.57 -4.23
CA ASP A 157 22.14 20.04 -4.94
C ASP A 157 22.52 20.90 -6.16
N ALA A 158 21.54 21.41 -6.90
CA ALA A 158 21.74 22.29 -8.04
C ALA A 158 22.39 23.61 -7.63
N ALA A 159 21.86 24.26 -6.60
CA ALA A 159 22.43 25.52 -6.08
C ALA A 159 23.88 25.32 -5.66
N TYR A 160 24.17 24.20 -4.97
CA TYR A 160 25.52 23.86 -4.56
C TYR A 160 26.47 23.65 -5.75
N LYS A 161 26.09 22.82 -6.75
CA LYS A 161 26.97 22.55 -7.91
C LYS A 161 27.15 23.79 -8.78
N VAL A 162 26.10 24.56 -9.02
CA VAL A 162 26.20 25.81 -9.79
C VAL A 162 27.18 26.76 -9.11
N TYR A 163 27.08 26.96 -7.80
CA TYR A 163 28.04 27.76 -7.04
C TYR A 163 29.49 27.26 -7.21
N TRP A 164 29.72 25.95 -7.06
CA TRP A 164 31.05 25.36 -7.17
C TRP A 164 31.67 25.50 -8.57
N TYR A 165 30.88 25.25 -9.63
CA TYR A 165 31.35 25.39 -11.01
C TYR A 165 31.61 26.87 -11.39
N CYS A 166 30.83 27.80 -10.84
CA CYS A 166 31.08 29.23 -11.01
C CYS A 166 32.38 29.68 -10.31
N ALA A 167 32.70 29.14 -9.13
CA ALA A 167 33.89 29.50 -8.36
C ALA A 167 35.19 28.90 -8.93
N ASN A 168 35.17 27.61 -9.31
CA ASN A 168 36.41 26.88 -9.64
C ASN A 168 36.71 26.76 -11.14
N ARG A 169 35.74 27.03 -12.02
CA ARG A 169 35.85 26.92 -13.50
C ARG A 169 36.82 25.81 -13.98
N PRO A 170 36.44 24.52 -13.81
CA PRO A 170 37.34 23.39 -14.07
C PRO A 170 37.73 23.22 -15.54
N PHE A 171 36.96 23.76 -16.49
CA PHE A 171 37.25 23.70 -17.92
C PHE A 171 37.45 25.10 -18.52
N PRO A 172 38.34 25.24 -19.53
CA PRO A 172 38.63 26.52 -20.17
C PRO A 172 37.43 27.09 -20.95
N THR A 173 36.52 26.23 -21.42
CA THR A 173 35.32 26.65 -22.15
C THR A 173 34.08 26.65 -21.25
N TRP A 174 33.33 27.75 -21.29
CA TRP A 174 32.12 27.95 -20.47
C TRP A 174 31.03 26.91 -20.76
N TRP A 175 30.86 26.53 -22.04
CA TRP A 175 29.88 25.53 -22.46
C TRP A 175 30.24 24.11 -22.00
N ALA A 176 31.54 23.76 -21.93
CA ALA A 176 31.98 22.45 -21.42
C ALA A 176 31.76 22.35 -19.90
N SER A 177 32.04 23.42 -19.16
CA SER A 177 31.72 23.50 -17.73
C SER A 177 30.22 23.39 -17.47
N ALA A 178 29.40 24.06 -18.27
CA ALA A 178 27.94 23.98 -18.18
C ALA A 178 27.42 22.56 -18.51
N ALA A 179 27.96 21.92 -19.55
CA ALA A 179 27.59 20.56 -19.93
C ALA A 179 28.00 19.52 -18.87
N ALA A 180 29.19 19.64 -18.29
CA ALA A 180 29.65 18.77 -17.21
C ALA A 180 28.77 18.91 -15.96
N CYS A 181 28.45 20.14 -15.56
CA CYS A 181 27.53 20.42 -14.46
C CYS A 181 26.14 19.82 -14.73
N ALA A 182 25.58 20.03 -15.92
CA ALA A 182 24.27 19.48 -16.29
C ALA A 182 24.25 17.94 -16.26
N LEU A 183 25.31 17.27 -16.71
CA LEU A 183 25.43 15.81 -16.66
C LEU A 183 25.55 15.29 -15.22
N GLU A 184 26.34 15.96 -14.38
CA GLU A 184 26.49 15.62 -12.96
C GLU A 184 25.14 15.77 -12.21
N MET A 185 24.41 16.84 -12.49
CA MET A 185 23.06 17.08 -11.98
C MET A 185 22.05 16.03 -12.47
N ALA A 186 22.07 15.70 -13.76
CA ALA A 186 21.20 14.68 -14.33
C ALA A 186 21.48 13.30 -13.73
N SER A 187 22.76 12.94 -13.56
CA SER A 187 23.17 11.69 -12.91
C SER A 187 22.74 11.62 -11.44
N TRP A 188 22.90 12.71 -10.70
CA TRP A 188 22.47 12.78 -9.30
C TRP A 188 20.95 12.65 -9.18
N MET A 189 20.20 13.43 -9.96
CA MET A 189 18.74 13.40 -10.01
C MET A 189 18.22 12.01 -10.40
N TYR A 190 18.84 11.37 -11.38
CA TYR A 190 18.47 10.02 -11.81
C TYR A 190 18.63 9.00 -10.67
N ARG A 191 19.76 9.03 -9.96
CA ARG A 191 20.05 8.09 -8.86
C ARG A 191 19.12 8.30 -7.67
N THR A 192 18.86 9.54 -7.26
CA THR A 192 17.92 9.84 -6.16
C THR A 192 16.48 9.51 -6.55
N ALA A 193 16.04 9.90 -7.75
CA ALA A 193 14.71 9.57 -8.25
C ALA A 193 14.49 8.05 -8.30
N MET A 194 15.49 7.27 -8.72
CA MET A 194 15.42 5.80 -8.74
C MET A 194 15.11 5.20 -7.38
N LEU A 195 15.85 5.64 -6.36
CA LEU A 195 15.61 5.19 -4.99
C LEU A 195 14.21 5.56 -4.52
N PHE A 196 13.83 6.84 -4.64
CA PHE A 196 12.52 7.29 -4.20
C PHE A 196 11.39 6.60 -4.95
N MET A 197 11.55 6.29 -6.24
CA MET A 197 10.55 5.53 -6.99
C MET A 197 10.37 4.10 -6.48
N ALA A 198 11.45 3.41 -6.15
CA ALA A 198 11.34 2.08 -5.53
C ALA A 198 10.59 2.16 -4.18
N CYS A 199 10.91 3.17 -3.36
CA CYS A 199 10.27 3.40 -2.07
C CYS A 199 8.78 3.79 -2.20
N VAL A 200 8.46 4.70 -3.12
CA VAL A 200 7.09 5.13 -3.39
C VAL A 200 6.27 3.99 -4.01
N LEU A 201 6.83 3.19 -4.91
CA LEU A 201 6.14 2.01 -5.43
C LEU A 201 5.82 1.03 -4.31
N PHE A 202 6.77 0.80 -3.39
CA PHE A 202 6.52 -0.03 -2.22
C PHE A 202 5.41 0.57 -1.35
N ARG A 203 5.46 1.86 -1.04
CA ARG A 203 4.40 2.58 -0.31
C ARG A 203 3.04 2.44 -0.98
N ILE A 204 2.94 2.65 -2.30
CA ILE A 204 1.68 2.52 -3.05
C ILE A 204 1.17 1.09 -2.89
N ILE A 205 1.99 0.08 -3.21
CA ILE A 205 1.59 -1.33 -3.07
C ILE A 205 1.09 -1.61 -1.65
N CYS A 206 1.75 -1.03 -0.66
CA CYS A 206 1.38 -1.16 0.73
C CYS A 206 0.01 -0.54 1.04
N PHE A 207 -0.19 0.70 0.65
CA PHE A 207 -1.44 1.42 0.82
C PHE A 207 -2.61 0.76 0.09
N LEU A 208 -2.37 0.21 -1.09
CA LEU A 208 -3.38 -0.54 -1.84
C LEU A 208 -3.88 -1.76 -1.07
N GLN A 209 -3.00 -2.42 -0.29
CA GLN A 209 -3.46 -3.49 0.59
C GLN A 209 -4.32 -2.94 1.74
N ILE A 210 -3.99 -1.76 2.27
CA ILE A 210 -4.79 -1.11 3.33
C ILE A 210 -6.20 -0.79 2.81
N LEU A 211 -6.33 -0.17 1.64
CA LEU A 211 -7.65 0.16 1.06
C LEU A 211 -8.51 -1.09 0.86
N ARG A 212 -7.91 -2.19 0.40
CA ARG A 212 -8.62 -3.46 0.23
C ARG A 212 -9.08 -4.03 1.57
N MET A 213 -8.22 -3.93 2.58
CA MET A 213 -8.54 -4.37 3.94
C MET A 213 -9.65 -3.53 4.58
N THR A 214 -9.64 -2.21 4.37
CA THR A 214 -10.69 -1.33 4.88
C THR A 214 -12.02 -1.53 4.14
N GLY A 215 -11.98 -1.78 2.83
CA GLY A 215 -13.17 -2.15 2.07
C GLY A 215 -13.77 -3.46 2.57
N PHE A 216 -12.92 -4.47 2.80
CA PHE A 216 -13.34 -5.73 3.42
C PHE A 216 -13.92 -5.55 4.82
N ALA A 217 -13.29 -4.74 5.68
CA ALA A 217 -13.78 -4.49 7.03
C ALA A 217 -15.15 -3.80 7.05
N ARG A 218 -15.45 -2.93 6.06
CA ARG A 218 -16.76 -2.30 5.91
C ARG A 218 -17.84 -3.31 5.51
N ASP A 219 -17.50 -4.21 4.60
CA ASP A 219 -18.42 -5.24 4.11
C ASP A 219 -18.57 -6.42 5.12
N PHE A 220 -17.70 -6.46 6.14
CA PHE A 220 -17.67 -7.46 7.21
C PHE A 220 -18.99 -7.49 8.01
N GLY A 221 -19.60 -6.33 8.26
CA GLY A 221 -20.87 -6.23 9.01
C GLY A 221 -22.09 -6.72 8.23
N GLN A 222 -21.99 -6.87 6.90
CA GLN A 222 -23.10 -7.30 6.03
C GLN A 222 -23.02 -8.80 5.66
N CYS A 223 -21.89 -9.45 5.94
CA CYS A 223 -21.65 -10.84 5.58
C CYS A 223 -22.20 -11.79 6.66
N ALA A 224 -23.29 -12.50 6.38
CA ALA A 224 -23.84 -13.55 7.26
C ALA A 224 -22.98 -14.84 7.28
N ASP A 225 -22.16 -15.07 6.25
CA ASP A 225 -21.36 -16.30 6.12
C ASP A 225 -19.90 -16.12 6.59
N VAL A 226 -19.60 -16.69 7.77
CA VAL A 226 -18.26 -16.78 8.37
C VAL A 226 -17.23 -17.42 7.42
N ALA A 227 -17.64 -18.40 6.61
CA ALA A 227 -16.73 -19.10 5.71
C ALA A 227 -16.27 -18.19 4.55
N ALA A 228 -17.15 -17.33 4.04
CA ALA A 228 -16.81 -16.34 3.02
C ALA A 228 -15.80 -15.31 3.55
N VAL A 229 -16.02 -14.84 4.78
CA VAL A 229 -15.12 -13.92 5.50
C VAL A 229 -13.73 -14.53 5.68
N LEU A 230 -13.64 -15.77 6.16
CA LEU A 230 -12.37 -16.48 6.34
C LEU A 230 -11.62 -16.69 5.02
N ARG A 231 -12.32 -17.12 3.96
CA ARG A 231 -11.73 -17.31 2.62
C ARG A 231 -11.14 -16.01 2.09
N GLN A 232 -11.86 -14.90 2.26
CA GLN A 232 -11.39 -13.59 1.82
C GLN A 232 -10.19 -13.11 2.64
N HIS A 233 -10.22 -13.27 3.96
CA HIS A 233 -9.08 -12.94 4.83
C HIS A 233 -7.82 -13.74 4.44
N ARG A 234 -7.94 -15.07 4.22
CA ARG A 234 -6.82 -15.91 3.76
C ARG A 234 -6.25 -15.45 2.43
N ARG A 235 -7.11 -15.08 1.47
CA ARG A 235 -6.67 -14.53 0.17
C ARG A 235 -5.87 -13.24 0.34
N ILE A 236 -6.30 -12.33 1.22
CA ILE A 236 -5.57 -11.08 1.45
C ILE A 236 -4.23 -11.36 2.16
N ARG A 237 -4.20 -12.26 3.14
CA ARG A 237 -2.97 -12.69 3.81
C ARG A 237 -1.97 -13.30 2.84
N GLU A 238 -2.41 -14.15 1.92
CA GLU A 238 -1.56 -14.70 0.86
C GLU A 238 -1.02 -13.64 -0.10
N GLN A 239 -1.82 -12.62 -0.40
CA GLN A 239 -1.37 -11.47 -1.20
C GLN A 239 -0.28 -10.69 -0.46
N LEU A 240 -0.48 -10.40 0.82
CA LEU A 240 0.49 -9.70 1.67
C LEU A 240 1.77 -10.52 1.84
N ARG A 241 1.68 -11.83 2.08
CA ARG A 241 2.83 -12.74 2.17
C ARG A 241 3.64 -12.74 0.87
N ARG A 242 2.97 -12.78 -0.28
CA ARG A 242 3.62 -12.67 -1.59
C ARG A 242 4.30 -11.32 -1.76
N ILE A 243 3.67 -10.22 -1.35
CA ILE A 243 4.25 -8.87 -1.41
C ILE A 243 5.50 -8.80 -0.52
N SER A 244 5.37 -9.18 0.75
CA SER A 244 6.45 -9.19 1.73
C SER A 244 7.64 -10.01 1.25
N HIS A 245 7.40 -11.22 0.73
CA HIS A 245 8.48 -12.09 0.24
C HIS A 245 9.29 -11.48 -0.91
N ARG A 246 8.69 -10.63 -1.75
CA ARG A 246 9.41 -9.96 -2.86
C ARG A 246 10.28 -8.83 -2.33
N TYR A 247 9.71 -8.03 -1.43
CA TYR A 247 10.33 -6.81 -0.95
C TYR A 247 11.22 -7.03 0.27
N ARG A 248 11.18 -8.19 0.93
CA ARG A 248 12.06 -8.47 2.09
C ARG A 248 13.53 -8.29 1.76
N LYS A 249 13.97 -8.77 0.59
CA LYS A 249 15.36 -8.59 0.14
C LYS A 249 15.65 -7.10 -0.09
N PHE A 250 14.73 -6.38 -0.72
CA PHE A 250 14.88 -4.94 -0.94
C PHE A 250 14.95 -4.15 0.39
N ILE A 251 14.02 -4.37 1.32
CA ILE A 251 13.96 -3.66 2.61
C ILE A 251 15.23 -3.93 3.41
N VAL A 252 15.67 -5.19 3.52
CA VAL A 252 16.88 -5.54 4.28
C VAL A 252 18.14 -5.01 3.60
N SER A 253 18.28 -5.16 2.28
CA SER A 253 19.43 -4.59 1.56
C SER A 253 19.46 -3.07 1.62
N CYS A 254 18.29 -2.41 1.56
CA CYS A 254 18.18 -0.96 1.68
C CYS A 254 18.56 -0.51 3.09
N LEU A 255 18.05 -1.18 4.12
CA LEU A 255 18.42 -0.92 5.52
C LEU A 255 19.94 -1.03 5.71
N LEU A 256 20.53 -2.18 5.36
CA LEU A 256 21.98 -2.41 5.51
C LEU A 256 22.82 -1.38 4.74
N LEU A 257 22.41 -1.05 3.52
CA LEU A 257 23.11 -0.06 2.70
C LEU A 257 23.06 1.32 3.34
N VAL A 258 21.88 1.77 3.78
CA VAL A 258 21.70 3.08 4.42
C VAL A 258 22.49 3.14 5.72
N THR A 259 22.40 2.12 6.58
CA THR A 259 23.17 2.02 7.82
C THR A 259 24.68 2.11 7.56
N ALA A 260 25.21 1.30 6.63
CA ALA A 260 26.63 1.34 6.28
C ALA A 260 27.06 2.71 5.71
N SER A 261 26.20 3.34 4.91
CA SER A 261 26.40 4.69 4.37
C SER A 261 26.45 5.75 5.47
N GLN A 262 25.51 5.72 6.42
CA GLN A 262 25.44 6.67 7.54
C GLN A 262 26.64 6.51 8.47
N PHE A 263 27.01 5.27 8.78
CA PHE A 263 28.17 4.97 9.60
C PHE A 263 29.48 5.45 8.95
N SER A 264 29.62 5.20 7.65
CA SER A 264 30.77 5.69 6.88
C SER A 264 30.81 7.23 6.89
N ALA A 265 29.65 7.91 6.77
CA ALA A 265 29.57 9.37 6.76
C ALA A 265 29.98 9.94 8.11
N LEU A 266 29.51 9.33 9.18
CA LEU A 266 29.85 9.69 10.54
C LEU A 266 31.35 9.54 10.79
N LEU A 267 31.94 8.39 10.43
CA LEU A 267 33.38 8.17 10.50
C LEU A 267 34.19 9.20 9.70
N ALA A 268 33.70 9.59 8.53
CA ALA A 268 34.40 10.52 7.66
C ALA A 268 34.39 11.95 8.23
N VAL A 269 33.31 12.34 8.93
CA VAL A 269 33.15 13.64 9.58
C VAL A 269 33.87 13.70 10.93
N THR A 270 33.97 12.59 11.68
CA THR A 270 34.62 12.57 13.01
C THR A 270 36.13 12.37 12.99
N ARG A 271 36.78 12.25 11.81
CA ARG A 271 38.24 12.13 11.72
C ARG A 271 38.94 13.40 12.25
N PRO A 272 40.06 13.29 12.99
CA PRO A 272 40.72 14.42 13.65
C PRO A 272 41.28 15.50 12.71
N HIS A 273 41.47 15.18 11.42
CA HIS A 273 41.90 16.13 10.38
C HIS A 273 40.79 16.44 9.37
N ALA A 274 39.52 16.18 9.71
CA ALA A 274 38.38 16.43 8.84
C ALA A 274 38.06 17.94 8.76
N GLN A 275 38.20 18.53 7.56
CA GLN A 275 37.70 19.88 7.31
C GLN A 275 36.20 19.84 6.99
N VAL A 276 35.38 20.02 8.03
CA VAL A 276 33.92 20.02 7.94
C VAL A 276 33.43 21.44 7.62
N ASN A 277 33.50 21.82 6.34
CA ASN A 277 32.88 23.05 5.85
C ASN A 277 31.51 22.72 5.24
N LEU A 278 30.55 23.65 5.32
CA LEU A 278 29.23 23.49 4.68
C LEU A 278 29.37 23.20 3.17
N ALA A 279 30.41 23.76 2.54
CA ALA A 279 30.76 23.54 1.14
C ALA A 279 31.36 22.16 0.83
N THR A 280 31.84 21.38 1.81
CA THR A 280 32.37 20.02 1.57
C THR A 280 31.45 18.95 2.12
N ALA A 281 30.75 19.23 3.22
CA ALA A 281 29.83 18.30 3.88
C ALA A 281 28.39 18.36 3.33
N GLY A 282 28.02 19.41 2.58
CA GLY A 282 26.66 19.61 2.07
C GLY A 282 26.14 18.46 1.19
N GLU A 283 26.94 18.00 0.22
CA GLU A 283 26.57 16.87 -0.65
C GLU A 283 26.42 15.56 0.14
N LEU A 284 27.30 15.35 1.13
CA LEU A 284 27.23 14.20 2.01
C LEU A 284 25.96 14.22 2.86
N ALA A 285 25.61 15.37 3.43
CA ALA A 285 24.39 15.55 4.20
C ALA A 285 23.12 15.35 3.34
N LEU A 286 23.07 15.93 2.13
CA LEU A 286 21.95 15.76 1.21
C LEU A 286 21.78 14.29 0.79
N CYS A 287 22.89 13.60 0.49
CA CYS A 287 22.87 12.16 0.21
C CYS A 287 22.29 11.38 1.40
N SER A 288 22.82 11.58 2.60
CA SER A 288 22.37 10.90 3.81
C SER A 288 20.88 11.15 4.10
N MET A 289 20.43 12.40 4.01
CA MET A 289 19.03 12.75 4.21
C MET A 289 18.12 12.05 3.20
N SER A 290 18.51 12.00 1.92
CA SER A 290 17.71 11.35 0.87
C SER A 290 17.60 9.83 1.10
N LEU A 291 18.70 9.18 1.46
CA LEU A 291 18.79 7.75 1.73
C LEU A 291 17.93 7.35 2.94
N VAL A 292 18.08 8.07 4.06
CA VAL A 292 17.30 7.84 5.29
C VAL A 292 15.82 8.11 5.05
N THR A 293 15.47 9.19 4.36
CA THR A 293 14.07 9.51 4.04
C THR A 293 13.42 8.39 3.21
N GLY A 294 14.12 7.89 2.18
CA GLY A 294 13.65 6.77 1.37
C GLY A 294 13.40 5.50 2.20
N LEU A 295 14.32 5.17 3.12
CA LEU A 295 14.19 4.03 4.02
C LEU A 295 13.01 4.19 4.98
N LEU A 296 12.88 5.36 5.62
CA LEU A 296 11.79 5.65 6.57
C LEU A 296 10.41 5.57 5.89
N ILE A 297 10.27 6.06 4.66
CA ILE A 297 9.04 5.92 3.88
C ILE A 297 8.66 4.44 3.73
N CYS A 298 9.63 3.56 3.45
CA CYS A 298 9.38 2.12 3.33
C CYS A 298 8.99 1.50 4.67
N LEU A 299 9.79 1.74 5.70
CA LEU A 299 9.60 1.17 7.04
C LEU A 299 8.28 1.61 7.68
N HIS A 300 7.95 2.90 7.58
CA HIS A 300 6.70 3.43 8.07
C HIS A 300 5.50 2.82 7.32
N SER A 301 5.59 2.70 6.00
CA SER A 301 4.53 2.07 5.19
C SER A 301 4.31 0.61 5.59
N ALA A 302 5.39 -0.13 5.86
CA ALA A 302 5.31 -1.52 6.29
C ALA A 302 4.66 -1.65 7.68
N ALA A 303 5.13 -0.88 8.66
CA ALA A 303 4.57 -0.88 10.01
C ALA A 303 3.10 -0.45 10.04
N LYS A 304 2.72 0.54 9.21
CA LYS A 304 1.33 1.01 9.09
C LYS A 304 0.39 -0.11 8.61
N ILE A 305 0.79 -0.92 7.63
CA ILE A 305 -0.05 -2.06 7.20
C ILE A 305 -0.18 -3.09 8.30
N THR A 306 0.94 -3.45 8.95
CA THR A 306 0.93 -4.45 10.02
C THR A 306 -0.05 -4.03 11.12
N HIS A 307 0.01 -2.78 11.57
CA HIS A 307 -0.93 -2.24 12.54
C HIS A 307 -2.38 -2.27 12.04
N LYS A 308 -2.64 -1.84 10.80
CA LYS A 308 -4.00 -1.86 10.22
C LYS A 308 -4.54 -3.27 10.05
N THR A 309 -3.68 -4.24 9.76
CA THR A 309 -4.05 -5.64 9.62
C THR A 309 -4.36 -6.26 10.98
N GLN A 310 -3.60 -5.93 12.02
CA GLN A 310 -3.88 -6.31 13.40
C GLN A 310 -5.21 -5.71 13.89
N ALA A 311 -5.55 -4.47 13.51
CA ALA A 311 -6.84 -3.86 13.88
C ALA A 311 -8.08 -4.60 13.31
N ILE A 312 -7.93 -5.46 12.30
CA ILE A 312 -9.06 -6.26 11.79
C ILE A 312 -9.48 -7.32 12.80
N THR A 313 -8.55 -7.82 13.63
CA THR A 313 -8.89 -8.82 14.65
C THR A 313 -9.81 -8.23 15.71
N SER A 314 -9.57 -6.97 16.12
CA SER A 314 -10.44 -6.28 17.07
C SER A 314 -11.82 -5.96 16.48
N VAL A 315 -11.90 -5.61 15.19
CA VAL A 315 -13.20 -5.42 14.51
C VAL A 315 -13.98 -6.73 14.44
N ALA A 316 -13.31 -7.86 14.16
CA ALA A 316 -13.95 -9.16 14.16
C ALA A 316 -14.44 -9.58 15.56
N ALA A 317 -13.67 -9.29 16.60
CA ALA A 317 -14.07 -9.52 17.99
C ALA A 317 -15.28 -8.67 18.39
N GLN A 318 -15.27 -7.38 18.05
CA GLN A 318 -16.41 -6.48 18.28
C GLN A 318 -17.67 -6.99 17.57
N TRP A 319 -17.56 -7.37 16.30
CA TRP A 319 -18.68 -7.95 15.56
C TRP A 319 -19.20 -9.24 16.20
N HIS A 320 -18.33 -10.11 16.69
CA HIS A 320 -18.75 -11.31 17.41
C HIS A 320 -19.51 -10.97 18.70
N ALA A 321 -19.05 -9.98 19.46
CA ALA A 321 -19.71 -9.51 20.66
C ALA A 321 -21.10 -8.92 20.34
N ASP A 322 -21.17 -7.97 19.39
CA ASP A 322 -22.43 -7.34 18.97
C ASP A 322 -23.44 -8.37 18.44
N ALA A 323 -22.99 -9.35 17.66
CA ALA A 323 -23.84 -10.42 17.14
C ALA A 323 -24.35 -11.37 18.23
N THR A 324 -23.61 -11.52 19.34
CA THR A 324 -23.98 -12.40 20.46
C THR A 324 -24.96 -11.70 21.40
N ILE A 325 -24.71 -10.43 21.72
CA ILE A 325 -25.62 -9.60 22.54
C ILE A 325 -26.97 -9.45 21.83
N ASN A 326 -26.97 -9.07 20.55
CA ASN A 326 -28.21 -8.91 19.78
C ASN A 326 -28.97 -10.22 19.55
N SER A 327 -28.31 -11.39 19.56
CA SER A 327 -29.05 -12.67 19.52
C SER A 327 -29.77 -12.95 20.84
N GLN A 328 -29.17 -12.57 21.97
CA GLN A 328 -29.75 -12.79 23.29
C GLN A 328 -30.96 -11.88 23.55
N ASP A 329 -30.91 -10.62 23.11
CA ASP A 329 -32.05 -9.70 23.22
C ASP A 329 -33.25 -10.17 22.39
N ARG A 330 -33.02 -10.74 21.19
CA ARG A 330 -34.10 -11.29 20.35
C ARG A 330 -34.76 -12.53 20.94
N ASP A 331 -34.00 -13.33 21.67
CA ASP A 331 -34.52 -14.50 22.40
C ASP A 331 -35.29 -14.07 23.66
N ASN A 332 -34.95 -12.92 24.26
CA ASN A 332 -35.55 -12.42 25.50
C ASN A 332 -36.78 -11.51 25.28
N GLU A 333 -36.81 -10.74 24.18
CA GLU A 333 -37.88 -9.77 23.87
C GLU A 333 -39.10 -10.43 23.18
N ASN A 334 -39.01 -11.69 22.73
CA ASN A 334 -40.14 -12.36 22.10
C ASN A 334 -40.27 -13.86 22.42
N PRO A 335 -40.92 -14.24 23.54
CA PRO A 335 -41.27 -15.64 23.81
C PRO A 335 -42.40 -16.17 22.90
N ARG A 336 -43.08 -15.31 22.13
CA ARG A 336 -44.26 -15.67 21.34
C ARG A 336 -44.39 -14.83 20.08
N THR A 337 -43.69 -15.20 19.00
CA THR A 337 -44.22 -15.16 17.61
C THR A 337 -43.12 -15.57 16.62
N PRO A 338 -43.35 -16.60 15.78
CA PRO A 338 -42.42 -16.94 14.71
C PRO A 338 -42.62 -15.94 13.55
N SER A 339 -41.82 -14.88 13.51
CA SER A 339 -41.84 -13.96 12.36
C SER A 339 -41.15 -14.59 11.15
N LYS A 340 -41.95 -14.85 10.11
CA LYS A 340 -41.57 -15.29 8.76
C LYS A 340 -40.59 -14.29 8.11
N ALA A 341 -39.29 -14.41 8.37
CA ALA A 341 -38.29 -13.61 7.64
C ALA A 341 -37.07 -14.41 7.12
N SER A 342 -36.91 -15.68 7.51
CA SER A 342 -35.77 -16.51 7.04
C SER A 342 -36.17 -17.64 6.08
N ARG A 343 -37.37 -17.60 5.49
CA ARG A 343 -37.87 -18.69 4.61
C ARG A 343 -37.49 -18.55 3.14
N HIS A 344 -36.63 -17.59 2.77
CA HIS A 344 -36.02 -17.54 1.44
C HIS A 344 -34.51 -17.66 1.55
N HIS A 345 -33.97 -18.69 0.88
CA HIS A 345 -32.55 -19.03 0.71
C HIS A 345 -31.95 -20.05 1.69
N PHE A 346 -32.49 -21.27 1.73
CA PHE A 346 -31.66 -22.48 1.77
C PHE A 346 -32.50 -23.69 1.32
N HIS A 347 -32.72 -23.82 0.00
CA HIS A 347 -33.10 -25.10 -0.60
C HIS A 347 -31.87 -25.63 -1.35
N ALA A 348 -31.08 -26.45 -0.64
CA ALA A 348 -30.16 -27.41 -1.22
C ALA A 348 -30.06 -28.55 -0.20
N SER A 349 -30.87 -29.60 -0.44
CA SER A 349 -30.91 -30.82 0.37
C SER A 349 -29.56 -31.49 0.50
N PRO A 350 -29.35 -32.27 1.57
CA PRO A 350 -28.72 -33.57 1.44
C PRO A 350 -29.77 -34.66 1.70
N VAL A 351 -29.89 -35.55 0.73
CA VAL A 351 -30.59 -36.84 0.83
C VAL A 351 -29.95 -37.63 1.98
N SER A 352 -30.75 -38.02 2.99
CA SER A 352 -30.33 -38.99 3.99
C SER A 352 -30.98 -40.34 3.68
N VAL A 353 -30.11 -41.32 3.50
CA VAL A 353 -30.40 -42.72 3.16
C VAL A 353 -30.82 -43.44 4.43
N VAL A 354 -32.02 -44.01 4.45
CA VAL A 354 -32.47 -44.95 5.50
C VAL A 354 -32.28 -46.38 4.99
N PRO A 355 -31.66 -47.30 5.76
CA PRO A 355 -31.64 -48.72 5.42
C PRO A 355 -32.88 -49.46 5.96
N PRO A 356 -33.36 -50.53 5.29
CA PRO A 356 -34.53 -51.30 5.74
C PRO A 356 -34.11 -52.53 6.55
N THR A 357 -34.83 -52.83 7.64
CA THR A 357 -34.92 -54.19 8.18
C THR A 357 -36.36 -54.50 8.59
N ALA A 358 -36.89 -55.57 7.98
CA ALA A 358 -38.11 -56.31 8.35
C ALA A 358 -37.96 -56.92 9.78
N SER A 359 -38.94 -57.42 10.52
CA SER A 359 -40.29 -57.97 10.30
C SER A 359 -40.92 -58.32 11.67
N SER A 360 -42.26 -58.51 11.71
CA SER A 360 -43.04 -59.26 12.74
C SER A 360 -43.31 -58.52 14.06
N SER A 361 -44.47 -58.51 14.72
CA SER A 361 -45.86 -59.00 14.51
C SER A 361 -46.63 -58.63 15.79
N GLY A 362 -47.94 -58.31 15.70
CA GLY A 362 -48.86 -58.54 16.83
C GLY A 362 -49.70 -57.35 17.31
N ASP A 363 -50.94 -57.36 16.82
CA ASP A 363 -52.21 -57.21 17.56
C ASP A 363 -52.76 -55.83 17.93
N GLU A 364 -54.07 -55.76 17.75
CA GLU A 364 -54.96 -54.59 17.67
C GLU A 364 -55.49 -54.20 19.06
N SER A 365 -55.63 -52.90 19.35
CA SER A 365 -56.63 -52.38 20.29
C SER A 365 -56.89 -50.89 20.02
N ASP A 366 -58.10 -50.58 19.58
CA ASP A 366 -58.67 -49.23 19.58
C ASP A 366 -58.99 -48.81 21.02
N ASP A 367 -58.59 -47.60 21.42
CA ASP A 367 -59.40 -46.76 22.32
C ASP A 367 -58.95 -45.28 22.25
N GLU A 368 -59.96 -44.42 22.13
CA GLU A 368 -59.92 -42.98 21.92
C GLU A 368 -59.41 -42.15 23.11
N SER A 369 -59.07 -40.88 22.84
CA SER A 369 -58.64 -39.81 23.74
C SER A 369 -57.16 -39.84 24.18
N SER A 370 -56.30 -38.98 23.65
CA SER A 370 -56.21 -37.59 24.07
C SER A 370 -55.42 -36.77 23.06
N ARG A 371 -56.00 -35.68 22.55
CA ARG A 371 -55.26 -34.56 21.97
C ARG A 371 -54.25 -34.06 23.00
N SER A 372 -52.97 -34.34 22.78
CA SER A 372 -51.88 -33.51 23.30
C SER A 372 -51.10 -32.97 22.11
N ASP A 373 -51.41 -31.73 21.80
CA ASP A 373 -50.69 -30.82 20.92
C ASP A 373 -49.21 -30.74 21.37
N ASP A 374 -48.33 -31.52 20.76
CA ASP A 374 -46.88 -31.41 20.97
C ASP A 374 -46.18 -31.02 19.66
N GLY A 375 -46.70 -29.98 19.03
CA GLY A 375 -46.13 -29.35 17.83
C GLY A 375 -45.10 -28.25 18.13
N LEU A 376 -44.64 -28.09 19.37
CA LEU A 376 -44.01 -26.84 19.83
C LEU A 376 -42.52 -26.86 20.17
N ASP A 377 -41.75 -27.90 19.82
CA ASP A 377 -40.31 -27.90 20.17
C ASP A 377 -39.32 -28.16 19.03
N GLY A 378 -39.72 -28.76 17.91
CA GLY A 378 -38.81 -28.97 16.77
C GLY A 378 -38.24 -27.65 16.20
N SER A 379 -39.07 -26.60 16.12
CA SER A 379 -38.62 -25.29 15.61
C SER A 379 -37.78 -24.51 16.62
N LYS A 380 -38.03 -24.65 17.93
CA LYS A 380 -37.23 -24.00 18.98
C LYS A 380 -35.87 -24.67 19.11
N PHE A 381 -35.82 -26.00 19.04
CA PHE A 381 -34.58 -26.77 19.08
C PHE A 381 -33.72 -26.51 17.84
N VAL A 382 -34.32 -26.43 16.65
CA VAL A 382 -33.63 -26.04 15.40
C VAL A 382 -33.13 -24.60 15.45
N SER A 383 -33.91 -23.66 16.01
CA SER A 383 -33.50 -22.26 16.20
C SER A 383 -32.33 -22.16 17.18
N PHE A 384 -32.42 -22.80 18.35
CA PHE A 384 -31.36 -22.84 19.35
C PHE A 384 -30.06 -23.47 18.82
N HIS A 385 -30.17 -24.59 18.10
CA HIS A 385 -29.04 -25.27 17.47
C HIS A 385 -28.41 -24.42 16.35
N ALA A 386 -29.22 -23.71 15.55
CA ALA A 386 -28.73 -22.79 14.52
C ALA A 386 -28.00 -21.58 15.15
N THR A 387 -28.52 -21.01 16.23
CA THR A 387 -27.89 -19.90 16.97
C THR A 387 -26.56 -20.35 17.59
N HIS A 388 -26.52 -21.54 18.21
CA HIS A 388 -25.31 -22.10 18.81
C HIS A 388 -24.22 -22.43 17.76
N ILE A 389 -24.59 -23.03 16.62
CA ILE A 389 -23.65 -23.26 15.50
C ILE A 389 -23.11 -21.93 14.97
N SER A 390 -23.95 -20.91 14.84
CA SER A 390 -23.53 -19.59 14.36
C SER A 390 -22.53 -18.95 15.33
N TYR A 391 -22.77 -19.07 16.65
CA TYR A 391 -21.89 -18.60 17.70
C TYR A 391 -20.53 -19.31 17.65
N GLN A 392 -20.52 -20.64 17.60
CA GLN A 392 -19.29 -21.43 17.51
C GLN A 392 -18.47 -21.09 16.25
N LYS A 393 -19.13 -20.89 15.11
CA LYS A 393 -18.45 -20.47 13.87
C LYS A 393 -17.81 -19.08 14.02
N ARG A 394 -18.53 -18.10 14.59
CA ARG A 394 -18.00 -16.75 14.81
C ARG A 394 -16.84 -16.77 15.81
N GLN A 395 -16.96 -17.53 16.90
CA GLN A 395 -15.90 -17.67 17.90
C GLN A 395 -14.64 -18.32 17.29
N ALA A 396 -14.81 -19.40 16.50
CA ALA A 396 -13.70 -20.02 15.79
C ALA A 396 -12.99 -19.07 14.81
N LEU A 397 -13.72 -18.15 14.17
CA LEU A 397 -13.14 -17.10 13.33
C LEU A 397 -12.31 -16.10 14.14
N VAL A 398 -12.83 -15.62 15.28
CA VAL A 398 -12.12 -14.67 16.15
C VAL A 398 -10.84 -15.32 16.69
N THR A 399 -10.93 -16.53 17.25
CA THR A 399 -9.77 -17.28 17.73
C THR A 399 -8.75 -17.55 16.61
N TYR A 400 -9.22 -17.84 15.38
CA TYR A 400 -8.33 -17.95 14.22
C TYR A 400 -7.57 -16.65 13.96
N LEU A 401 -8.26 -15.50 13.95
CA LEU A 401 -7.69 -14.19 13.67
C LEU A 401 -6.70 -13.74 14.74
N GLU A 402 -7.01 -13.98 16.02
CA GLU A 402 -6.12 -13.70 17.16
C GLU A 402 -4.83 -14.51 17.09
N ASN A 403 -4.93 -15.81 16.80
CA ASN A 403 -3.78 -16.71 16.71
C ASN A 403 -3.00 -16.54 15.40
N ASN A 404 -3.58 -15.90 14.37
CA ASN A 404 -2.94 -15.67 13.08
C ASN A 404 -2.73 -14.19 12.81
N ARG A 405 -1.88 -13.54 13.63
CA ARG A 405 -1.44 -12.16 13.40
C ARG A 405 -0.97 -11.99 11.96
N ALA A 406 -1.68 -11.16 11.20
CA ALA A 406 -1.36 -10.86 9.82
C ALA A 406 -0.60 -9.51 9.73
N GLY A 407 0.38 -9.44 8.83
CA GLY A 407 1.28 -8.30 8.70
C GLY A 407 2.39 -8.56 7.69
N ILE A 408 3.21 -7.55 7.41
CA ILE A 408 4.42 -7.71 6.60
C ILE A 408 5.48 -8.37 7.48
N THR A 409 5.94 -9.56 7.07
CA THR A 409 7.00 -10.29 7.77
C THR A 409 8.30 -10.32 6.98
N VAL A 410 9.39 -9.93 7.63
CA VAL A 410 10.76 -9.98 7.12
C VAL A 410 11.51 -11.05 7.90
N PHE A 411 11.86 -12.15 7.23
CA PHE A 411 12.58 -13.31 7.82
C PHE A 411 11.97 -13.85 9.14
N GLY A 412 10.64 -13.88 9.22
CA GLY A 412 9.91 -14.40 10.40
C GLY A 412 9.53 -13.32 11.41
N PHE A 413 10.18 -12.15 11.38
CA PHE A 413 9.83 -11.02 12.22
C PHE A 413 8.76 -10.16 11.55
N VAL A 414 7.73 -9.81 12.31
CA VAL A 414 6.67 -8.88 11.87
C VAL A 414 7.23 -7.46 11.94
N VAL A 415 7.12 -6.70 10.85
CA VAL A 415 7.52 -5.29 10.84
C VAL A 415 6.39 -4.47 11.46
N ASP A 416 6.49 -4.18 12.75
CA ASP A 416 5.56 -3.39 13.54
C ASP A 416 6.26 -2.16 14.17
N ARG A 417 5.54 -1.41 15.01
CA ARG A 417 6.09 -0.21 15.67
C ARG A 417 7.23 -0.57 16.62
N THR A 418 7.12 -1.68 17.34
CA THR A 418 8.16 -2.13 18.27
C THR A 418 9.42 -2.53 17.52
N TRP A 419 9.32 -3.19 16.37
CA TRP A 419 10.47 -3.47 15.51
C TRP A 419 11.14 -2.18 15.01
N LEU A 420 10.37 -1.14 14.64
CA LEU A 420 10.94 0.16 14.27
C LEU A 420 11.66 0.83 15.44
N HIS A 421 11.08 0.81 16.64
CA HIS A 421 11.75 1.33 17.84
C HIS A 421 13.01 0.54 18.17
N ALA A 422 12.98 -0.78 18.08
CA ALA A 422 14.14 -1.64 18.28
C ALA A 422 15.26 -1.33 17.27
N LEU A 423 14.89 -1.17 16.00
CA LEU A 423 15.84 -0.77 14.96
C LEU A 423 16.46 0.59 15.26
N PHE A 424 15.64 1.58 15.63
CA PHE A 424 16.14 2.90 16.02
C PHE A 424 17.10 2.81 17.21
N MET A 425 16.78 2.03 18.23
CA MET A 425 17.65 1.83 19.40
C MET A 425 18.97 1.16 19.04
N ILE A 426 18.95 0.16 18.14
CA ILE A 426 20.16 -0.50 17.64
C ILE A 426 21.04 0.50 16.88
N GLU A 427 20.46 1.25 15.94
CA GLU A 427 21.17 2.25 15.15
C GLU A 427 21.75 3.37 16.05
N PHE A 428 20.95 3.88 16.98
CA PHE A 428 21.38 4.89 17.94
C PHE A 428 22.51 4.39 18.85
N SER A 429 22.42 3.15 19.35
CA SER A 429 23.48 2.55 20.16
C SER A 429 24.77 2.39 19.37
N LEU A 430 24.67 2.00 18.09
CA LEU A 430 25.81 1.85 17.20
C LEU A 430 26.47 3.21 16.90
N VAL A 431 25.68 4.25 16.70
CA VAL A 431 26.14 5.65 16.56
C VAL A 431 26.86 6.10 17.82
N MET A 432 26.23 5.97 19.00
CA MET A 432 26.84 6.39 20.27
C MET A 432 28.13 5.63 20.58
N TRP A 433 28.16 4.32 20.33
CA TRP A 433 29.36 3.50 20.47
C TRP A 433 30.49 4.00 19.56
N LEU A 434 30.18 4.33 18.31
CA LEU A 434 31.14 4.88 17.37
C LEU A 434 31.68 6.23 17.84
N LEU A 435 30.80 7.15 18.24
CA LEU A 435 31.19 8.45 18.77
C LEU A 435 32.13 8.29 19.97
N GLY A 436 31.82 7.38 20.89
CA GLY A 436 32.67 7.07 22.03
C GLY A 436 34.08 6.62 21.62
N LYS A 437 34.18 5.82 20.54
CA LYS A 437 35.48 5.37 19.99
C LYS A 437 36.23 6.47 19.24
N THR A 438 35.53 7.34 18.52
CA THR A 438 36.20 8.39 17.71
C THR A 438 36.58 9.61 18.52
N ILE A 439 35.80 9.94 19.56
CA ILE A 439 36.02 11.13 20.41
C ILE A 439 36.91 10.78 21.61
N GLY A 440 36.80 9.57 22.18
CA GLY A 440 37.56 9.15 23.36
C GLY A 440 38.99 8.67 23.09
N ILE A 441 39.46 8.69 21.84
CA ILE A 441 40.83 8.28 21.44
C ILE A 441 41.63 9.49 20.92
N SER A 442 41.11 10.72 21.04
CA SER A 442 41.85 11.94 20.71
C SER A 442 42.71 12.46 21.87
#